data_AF-A0A931ADZ5-F1
#
_entry.id   AF-A0A931ADZ5-F1
#
_cell.length_a   1.000
_cell.length_b   1.000
_cell.length_c   1.000
_cell.angle_alpha   90.00
_cell.angle_beta   90.00
_cell.angle_gamma   90.00
#
_symmetry.space_group_name_H-M   'P 1'
#
loop_
_entity.id
_entity.type
_entity.pdbx_description
1 polymer ?
#
loop_
_entity_poly.entity_id
_entity_poly.type
_entity_poly.pdbx_seq_one_letter_code
_entity_poly.pdbx_strand_id
1 'polypeptide(L)' 'MVNLDRQAMRAAAERIQRLSDEHWWALDPSCRLMENDTWVGPAGARFDAQVHADQRELWDMLKQAMHSANQRLASLQDAP' A
#
# COMPACT_ATOMS: atom_id res chain seq x y z
N MET A 1 -13.08 -5.52 27.43
CA MET A 1 -13.41 -5.51 25.99
C MET A 1 -12.56 -4.52 25.19
N VAL A 2 -12.41 -3.27 25.62
CA VAL A 2 -11.60 -2.21 24.95
C VAL A 2 -10.16 -2.62 24.64
N ASN A 3 -9.50 -3.36 25.55
CA ASN A 3 -8.12 -3.81 25.35
C ASN A 3 -7.96 -4.86 24.23
N LEU A 4 -9.00 -5.68 24.03
CA LEU A 4 -9.04 -6.73 23.01
C LEU A 4 -9.26 -6.13 21.61
N ASP A 5 -10.08 -5.08 21.53
CA ASP A 5 -10.31 -4.30 20.32
C ASP A 5 -9.05 -3.52 19.89
N ARG A 6 -8.33 -2.95 20.86
CA ARG A 6 -7.03 -2.29 20.62
C ARG A 6 -5.97 -3.26 20.08
N GLN A 7 -5.87 -4.46 20.64
CA GLN A 7 -4.92 -5.48 20.17
C GLN A 7 -5.29 -5.98 18.76
N ALA A 8 -6.58 -6.17 18.48
CA ALA A 8 -7.07 -6.56 17.16
C ALA A 8 -6.76 -5.48 16.10
N MET A 9 -6.93 -4.21 16.43
CA MET A 9 -6.59 -3.10 15.51
C MET A 9 -5.09 -2.98 15.26
N ARG A 10 -4.26 -3.22 16.29
CA ARG A 10 -2.79 -3.24 16.12
C ARG A 10 -2.35 -4.38 15.19
N ALA A 11 -2.91 -5.57 15.39
CA ALA A 11 -2.67 -6.72 14.52
C ALA A 11 -3.15 -6.49 13.09
N ALA A 12 -4.26 -5.76 12.89
CA ALA A 12 -4.73 -5.36 11.57
C ALA A 12 -3.76 -4.39 10.88
N ALA A 13 -3.27 -3.38 11.59
CA ALA A 13 -2.29 -2.43 11.05
C ALA A 13 -0.97 -3.13 10.68
N GLU A 14 -0.45 -4.00 11.55
CA GLU A 14 0.75 -4.81 11.27
C GLU A 14 0.55 -5.74 10.06
N ARG A 15 -0.64 -6.32 9.92
CA ARG A 15 -0.98 -7.14 8.76
C ARG A 15 -1.03 -6.33 7.47
N ILE A 16 -1.63 -5.14 7.49
CA ILE A 16 -1.67 -4.23 6.34
C ILE A 16 -0.25 -3.84 5.94
N GLN A 17 0.60 -3.48 6.90
CA GLN A 17 2.00 -3.15 6.64
C GLN A 17 2.76 -4.32 6.03
N ARG A 18 2.65 -5.52 6.62
CA ARG A 18 3.34 -6.71 6.10
C ARG A 18 2.91 -7.05 4.67
N LEU A 19 1.61 -7.00 4.38
CA LEU A 19 1.09 -7.24 3.04
C LEU A 19 1.57 -6.16 2.06
N SER A 20 1.58 -4.90 2.49
CA SER A 20 2.14 -3.80 1.70
C SER A 20 3.60 -4.06 1.37
N ASP A 21 4.44 -4.40 2.36
CA ASP A 21 5.86 -4.65 2.16
C ASP A 21 6.11 -5.86 1.26
N GLU A 22 5.41 -6.98 1.50
CA GLU A 22 5.53 -8.22 0.71
C GLU A 22 5.15 -8.00 -0.76
N HIS A 23 4.02 -7.33 -1.01
CA HIS A 23 3.58 -7.07 -2.38
C HIS A 23 4.42 -5.99 -3.05
N TRP A 24 4.89 -4.98 -2.31
CA TRP A 24 5.78 -3.97 -2.86
C TRP A 24 7.12 -4.56 -3.28
N TRP A 25 7.71 -5.45 -2.47
CA TRP A 25 8.94 -6.16 -2.83
C TRP A 25 8.79 -7.05 -4.06
N ALA A 26 7.61 -7.60 -4.33
CA ALA A 26 7.34 -8.36 -5.54
C ALA A 26 7.17 -7.46 -6.78
N LEU A 27 6.63 -6.24 -6.61
CA LEU A 27 6.32 -5.31 -7.69
C LEU A 27 7.52 -4.44 -8.10
N ASP A 28 8.24 -3.85 -7.14
CA ASP A 28 9.32 -2.88 -7.36
C ASP A 28 10.41 -3.37 -8.33
N PRO A 29 10.92 -4.62 -8.24
CA PRO A 29 11.92 -5.11 -9.19
C PRO A 29 11.40 -5.18 -10.63
N SER A 30 10.17 -5.66 -10.80
CA SER A 30 9.54 -5.79 -12.12
C SER A 30 9.33 -4.42 -12.75
N CYS A 31 8.90 -3.44 -11.97
CA CYS A 31 8.70 -2.08 -12.45
C CYS A 31 10.01 -1.36 -12.75
N ARG A 32 11.06 -1.50 -11.92
CA ARG A 32 12.38 -0.92 -12.22
C ARG A 32 13.02 -1.50 -13.47
N LEU A 33 12.77 -2.77 -13.78
CA LEU A 33 13.22 -3.36 -15.04
C LEU A 33 12.53 -2.73 -16.26
N MET A 34 11.36 -2.12 -16.08
CA MET A 34 10.62 -1.44 -17.14
C MET A 34 11.06 0.02 -17.37
N GLU A 35 11.56 0.71 -16.34
CA GLU A 35 11.95 2.14 -16.38
C GLU A 35 13.15 2.45 -17.33
N ASN A 36 13.92 1.45 -17.78
CA ASN A 36 15.15 1.65 -18.56
C ASN A 36 14.97 1.64 -20.10
N ASP A 37 13.86 2.20 -20.60
CA ASP A 37 13.52 2.15 -22.04
C ASP A 37 13.51 0.72 -22.63
N THR A 38 13.34 -0.29 -21.77
CA THR A 38 13.35 -1.71 -22.16
C THR A 38 12.20 -2.01 -23.16
N TRP A 39 11.15 -1.18 -23.15
CA TRP A 39 9.96 -1.33 -23.96
C TRP A 39 9.88 -0.21 -25.00
N VAL A 40 10.39 -0.49 -26.20
CA VAL A 40 10.39 0.47 -27.32
C VAL A 40 9.05 0.55 -28.03
N GLY A 41 8.68 1.78 -28.42
CA GLY A 41 7.52 2.07 -29.26
C GLY A 41 6.23 2.40 -28.50
N PRO A 42 5.14 2.74 -29.23
CA PRO A 42 3.93 3.30 -28.64
C PRO A 42 3.21 2.37 -27.65
N ALA A 43 3.33 1.05 -27.83
CA ALA A 43 2.75 0.07 -26.91
C ALA A 43 3.54 0.00 -25.60
N GLY A 44 4.88 0.07 -25.67
CA GLY A 44 5.76 0.11 -24.49
C GLY A 44 5.48 1.34 -23.64
N ALA A 45 5.42 2.52 -24.26
CA ALA A 45 5.10 3.77 -23.56
C ALA A 45 3.72 3.76 -22.87
N ARG A 46 2.71 3.13 -23.49
CA ARG A 46 1.38 2.96 -22.87
C ARG A 46 1.42 2.01 -21.68
N PHE A 47 2.16 0.91 -21.81
CA PHE A 47 2.29 -0.06 -20.74
C PHE A 47 3.03 0.53 -19.54
N ASP A 48 4.12 1.27 -19.79
CA ASP A 48 4.85 2.02 -18.77
C ASP A 48 3.95 3.03 -18.02
N ALA A 49 3.21 3.84 -18.77
CA ALA A 49 2.26 4.79 -18.19
C ALA A 49 1.18 4.11 -17.34
N GLN A 50 0.68 2.94 -17.78
CA GLN A 50 -0.32 2.16 -17.04
C GLN A 50 0.27 1.59 -15.75
N VAL A 51 1.47 0.99 -15.80
CA VAL A 51 2.14 0.45 -14.60
C VAL A 51 2.37 1.55 -13.56
N HIS A 52 2.81 2.74 -13.97
CA HIS A 52 2.95 3.86 -13.06
C HIS A 52 1.60 4.39 -12.53
N ALA A 53 0.52 4.31 -13.31
CA ALA A 53 -0.82 4.66 -12.83
C ALA A 53 -1.31 3.67 -11.77
N ASP A 54 -1.20 2.37 -12.05
CA ASP A 54 -1.61 1.30 -11.13
C ASP A 54 -0.81 1.34 -9.82
N GLN A 55 0.50 1.63 -9.90
CA GLN A 55 1.33 1.87 -8.71
C GLN A 55 0.78 3.02 -7.86
N ARG A 56 0.50 4.18 -8.47
CA ARG A 56 -0.01 5.33 -7.72
C ARG A 56 -1.34 5.02 -7.05
N GLU A 57 -2.25 4.35 -7.76
CA GLU A 57 -3.54 3.93 -7.22
C GLU A 57 -3.37 3.01 -6.01
N LEU A 58 -2.50 1.99 -6.13
CA LEU A 58 -2.19 1.08 -5.02
C LEU A 58 -1.63 1.84 -3.80
N TRP A 59 -0.71 2.78 -4.01
CA TRP A 59 -0.14 3.61 -2.95
C TRP A 59 -1.19 4.45 -2.25
N ASP A 60 -2.12 5.04 -2.99
CA ASP A 60 -3.18 5.87 -2.41
C ASP A 60 -4.18 5.03 -1.62
N MET A 61 -4.54 3.84 -2.11
CA MET A 61 -5.38 2.89 -1.37
C MET A 61 -4.73 2.46 -0.05
N LEU A 62 -3.43 2.12 -0.08
CA LEU A 62 -2.69 1.71 1.11
C LEU A 62 -2.57 2.84 2.13
N LYS A 63 -2.25 4.06 1.68
CA LYS A 63 -2.23 5.25 2.55
C LYS A 63 -3.58 5.49 3.20
N GLN A 64 -4.69 5.38 2.45
CA GLN A 64 -6.03 5.55 3.00
C GLN A 64 -6.37 4.46 4.04
N ALA A 65 -6.02 3.20 3.76
CA ALA A 65 -6.23 2.09 4.69
C ALA A 65 -5.46 2.29 5.99
N MET A 66 -4.17 2.66 5.91
CA MET A 66 -3.34 2.96 7.08
C MET A 66 -3.85 4.18 7.85
N HIS A 67 -4.23 5.25 7.15
CA HIS A 67 -4.78 6.45 7.77
C HIS A 67 -6.06 6.14 8.54
N SER A 68 -6.99 5.39 7.94
CA SER A 68 -8.23 4.95 8.58
C SER A 68 -7.98 4.07 9.80
N ALA A 69 -7.04 3.12 9.71
CA ALA A 69 -6.65 2.26 10.83
C ALA A 69 -6.05 3.08 11.99
N ASN A 70 -5.14 4.01 11.69
CA ASN A 70 -4.51 4.87 12.70
C ASN A 70 -5.49 5.85 13.33
N GLN A 71 -6.41 6.45 12.55
CA GLN A 71 -7.47 7.31 13.09
C GLN A 71 -8.39 6.57 14.05
N ARG A 72 -8.80 5.34 13.72
CA ARG A 72 -9.60 4.50 14.61
C ARG A 72 -8.83 4.13 15.88
N LEU A 73 -7.53 3.86 15.75
CA LEU A 73 -6.70 3.53 16.90
C LEU A 73 -6.49 4.72 17.85
N ALA A 74 -6.32 5.93 17.31
CA ALA A 74 -6.23 7.16 18.09
C ALA A 74 -7.56 7.49 18.81
N SER A 75 -8.70 7.34 18.14
CA SER A 75 -10.00 7.58 18.76
C SER A 75 -10.37 6.56 19.86
N LEU A 76 -9.77 5.36 19.83
CA LEU A 76 -9.83 4.38 20.92
C LEU A 76 -8.82 4.66 22.08
N GLN A 77 -7.92 5.62 21.93
CA GLN A 77 -7.01 6.07 22.99
C GLN A 77 -7.59 7.26 23.77
N ASP A 78 -8.41 8.09 23.12
CA ASP A 78 -9.04 9.28 23.73
C ASP A 78 -10.35 8.99 24.48
N ALA A 79 -10.85 7.75 24.44
CA ALA A 79 -12.03 7.34 25.20
C ALA A 79 -11.63 7.00 26.67
N PRO A 80 -12.23 7.66 27.69
CA PRO A 80 -11.91 7.45 29.11
C PRO A 80 -12.32 6.07 29.64
#